data_AF-A0A497FJV1-F1
#
_entry.id   AF-A0A497FJV1-F1
#
_cell.length_a   1.000
_cell.length_b   1.000
_cell.length_c   1.000
_cell.angle_alpha   90.00
_cell.angle_beta   90.00
_cell.angle_gamma   90.00
#
_symmetry.space_group_name_H-M   'P 1'
#
loop_
_entity.id
_entity.type
_entity.pdbx_description
1 polymer ?
#
loop_
_entity_poly.entity_id
_entity_poly.type
_entity_poly.pdbx_seq_one_letter_code
_entity_poly.pdbx_strand_id
1 'polypeptide(L)'
;MAGVFLGIIGDISSCIARELHGCGNLELYLLGGMRILLLATLYSIAILRSLISLKVTVYSGPEDGSAIIEIPQNLLESASCYTENQLQLLAKLLELGEATLNSLAQVGKSIDSTRKTIDKLVKKGAVEKSSRGRKTVYRLTELGKALVRAYRALV
;
A
#
# COMPACT_ATOMS: atom_id res chain seq x y z
N MET A 1 -13.80 -19.53 15.17
CA MET A 1 -13.46 -19.48 13.72
C MET A 1 -12.13 -18.78 13.42
N ALA A 2 -11.80 -17.63 14.03
CA ALA A 2 -10.51 -16.95 13.80
C ALA A 2 -9.26 -17.84 14.06
N GLY A 3 -9.32 -18.73 15.07
CA GLY A 3 -8.21 -19.63 15.39
C GLY A 3 -7.86 -20.64 14.30
N VAL A 4 -8.85 -21.07 13.48
CA VAL A 4 -8.60 -22.02 12.37
C VAL A 4 -7.79 -21.34 11.27
N PHE A 5 -8.16 -20.10 10.91
CA PHE A 5 -7.44 -19.35 9.88
C PHE A 5 -6.02 -18.98 10.30
N LEU A 6 -5.82 -18.61 11.58
CA LEU A 6 -4.49 -18.37 12.13
C LEU A 6 -3.62 -19.63 12.13
N GLY A 7 -4.21 -20.81 12.39
CA GLY A 7 -3.52 -22.09 12.24
C GLY A 7 -3.00 -22.30 10.82
N ILE A 8 -3.86 -22.11 9.81
CA ILE A 8 -3.49 -22.20 8.40
C ILE A 8 -2.36 -21.22 8.05
N ILE A 9 -2.44 -19.97 8.53
CA ILE A 9 -1.38 -18.97 8.33
C ILE A 9 -0.07 -19.44 8.94
N GLY A 10 -0.09 -19.99 10.16
CA GLY A 10 1.09 -20.52 10.85
C GLY A 10 1.76 -21.66 10.08
N ASP A 11 0.95 -22.60 9.59
CA ASP A 11 1.43 -23.74 8.81
C ASP A 11 2.09 -23.28 7.50
N ILE A 12 1.41 -22.42 6.74
CA ILE A 12 1.94 -21.87 5.49
C ILE A 12 3.22 -21.06 5.74
N SER A 13 3.24 -20.21 6.76
CA SER A 13 4.44 -19.40 7.11
C SER A 13 5.63 -20.31 7.42
N SER A 14 5.38 -21.41 8.15
CA SER A 14 6.42 -22.38 8.50
C SER A 14 6.91 -23.19 7.31
N CYS A 15 6.03 -23.50 6.35
CA CYS A 15 6.40 -24.14 5.09
C CYS A 15 7.29 -23.22 4.24
N ILE A 16 6.88 -21.96 4.06
CA ILE A 16 7.66 -20.98 3.28
C ILE A 16 9.01 -20.72 3.96
N ALA A 17 9.04 -20.51 5.28
CA ALA A 17 10.26 -20.21 6.03
C ALA A 17 11.33 -21.30 5.90
N ARG A 18 10.93 -22.59 5.86
CA ARG A 18 11.84 -23.73 5.68
C ARG A 18 12.58 -23.69 4.33
N GLU A 19 11.95 -23.15 3.31
CA GLU A 19 12.53 -23.07 1.96
C GLU A 19 13.31 -21.75 1.71
N LEU A 20 13.23 -20.79 2.64
CA LEU A 20 13.81 -19.45 2.45
C LEU A 20 15.29 -19.32 2.86
N HIS A 21 15.95 -20.40 3.30
CA HIS A 21 17.34 -20.35 3.74
C HIS A 21 18.29 -19.88 2.62
N GLY A 22 18.89 -18.70 2.80
CA GLY A 22 19.83 -18.11 1.84
C GLY A 22 19.19 -17.31 0.71
N CYS A 23 17.85 -17.16 0.68
CA CYS A 23 17.14 -16.41 -0.34
C CYS A 23 17.04 -14.92 0.04
N GLY A 24 17.52 -14.03 -0.84
CA GLY A 24 17.37 -12.58 -0.67
C GLY A 24 16.04 -12.02 -1.18
N ASN A 25 15.40 -12.73 -2.12
CA ASN A 25 14.16 -12.32 -2.78
C ASN A 25 13.20 -13.51 -2.87
N LEU A 26 11.89 -13.25 -2.75
CA LEU A 26 10.82 -14.23 -2.92
C LEU A 26 9.78 -13.68 -3.89
N GLU A 27 9.46 -14.44 -4.94
CA GLU A 27 8.37 -14.15 -5.86
C GLU A 27 7.25 -15.16 -5.67
N LEU A 28 6.01 -14.68 -5.52
CA LEU A 28 4.84 -15.52 -5.29
C LEU A 28 3.79 -15.29 -6.35
N TYR A 29 3.33 -16.37 -6.98
CA TYR A 29 2.36 -16.34 -8.05
C TYR A 29 1.03 -16.93 -7.56
N LEU A 30 0.09 -16.05 -7.21
CA LEU A 30 -1.24 -16.37 -6.70
C LEU A 30 -2.24 -16.41 -7.87
N LEU A 31 -2.03 -17.33 -8.81
CA LEU A 31 -2.81 -17.42 -10.06
C LEU A 31 -4.12 -18.23 -9.92
N GLY A 32 -4.21 -19.09 -8.90
CA GLY A 32 -5.32 -20.04 -8.77
C GLY A 32 -5.43 -20.74 -7.43
N GLY A 33 -6.44 -21.62 -7.32
CA GLY A 33 -6.64 -22.47 -6.16
C GLY A 33 -7.61 -21.93 -5.10
N MET A 34 -7.63 -22.57 -3.93
CA MET A 34 -8.60 -22.24 -2.89
C MET A 34 -8.34 -20.85 -2.33
N ARG A 35 -9.34 -19.97 -2.44
CA ARG A 35 -9.28 -18.56 -2.01
C ARG A 35 -8.79 -18.40 -0.56
N ILE A 36 -9.13 -19.33 0.33
CA ILE A 36 -8.67 -19.30 1.72
C ILE A 36 -7.15 -19.45 1.84
N LEU A 37 -6.53 -20.29 1.00
CA LEU A 37 -5.09 -20.48 0.97
C LEU A 37 -4.39 -19.27 0.35
N LEU A 38 -4.98 -18.66 -0.68
CA LEU A 38 -4.45 -17.41 -1.27
C LEU A 38 -4.41 -16.30 -0.21
N LEU A 39 -5.51 -16.10 0.50
CA LEU A 39 -5.58 -15.13 1.59
C LEU A 39 -4.59 -15.48 2.71
N ALA A 40 -4.57 -16.73 3.17
CA ALA A 40 -3.64 -17.15 4.22
C ALA A 40 -2.18 -16.90 3.80
N THR A 41 -1.82 -17.19 2.55
CA THR A 41 -0.49 -16.91 1.99
C THR A 41 -0.16 -15.43 2.03
N LEU A 42 -1.09 -14.53 1.65
CA LEU A 42 -0.90 -13.08 1.75
C LEU A 42 -0.60 -12.64 3.19
N TYR A 43 -1.31 -13.19 4.19
CA TYR A 43 -1.04 -12.91 5.59
C TYR A 43 0.28 -13.52 6.07
N SER A 44 0.64 -14.73 5.63
CA SER A 44 1.93 -15.37 5.93
C SER A 44 3.11 -14.51 5.46
N ILE A 45 3.01 -13.90 4.27
CA ILE A 45 4.04 -12.98 3.76
C ILE A 45 4.21 -11.78 4.68
N ALA A 46 3.12 -11.18 5.15
CA ALA A 46 3.18 -10.05 6.07
C ALA A 46 3.89 -10.43 7.38
N ILE A 47 3.63 -11.64 7.91
CA ILE A 47 4.35 -12.17 9.08
C ILE A 47 5.83 -12.37 8.77
N LEU A 48 6.17 -13.03 7.67
CA LEU A 48 7.57 -13.31 7.32
C LEU A 48 8.38 -12.02 7.13
N ARG A 49 7.81 -11.01 6.46
CA ARG A 49 8.45 -9.69 6.30
C ARG A 49 8.66 -8.94 7.62
N SER A 50 7.89 -9.26 8.66
CA SER A 50 8.08 -8.70 10.01
C SER A 50 9.25 -9.34 10.76
N LEU A 51 9.65 -10.55 10.38
CA LEU A 51 10.70 -11.34 11.05
C LEU A 51 12.05 -11.23 10.34
N ILE A 52 12.03 -11.15 9.01
CA ILE A 52 13.24 -11.11 8.18
C ILE A 52 13.16 -10.00 7.14
N SER A 53 14.32 -9.41 6.82
CA SER A 53 14.44 -8.46 5.71
C SER A 53 14.44 -9.21 4.38
N LEU A 54 13.26 -9.61 3.94
CA LEU A 54 13.03 -10.31 2.68
C LEU A 54 12.32 -9.37 1.70
N LYS A 55 12.89 -9.22 0.49
CA LYS A 55 12.17 -8.56 -0.60
C LYS A 55 11.18 -9.54 -1.18
N VAL A 56 9.89 -9.29 -1.00
CA VAL A 56 8.83 -10.14 -1.56
C VAL A 56 8.12 -9.37 -2.66
N THR A 57 7.88 -10.04 -3.78
CA THR A 57 6.99 -9.58 -4.85
C THR A 57 5.85 -10.58 -5.00
N VAL A 58 4.62 -10.09 -5.05
CA VAL A 58 3.43 -10.94 -5.20
C VAL A 58 2.76 -10.62 -6.50
N TYR A 59 2.43 -11.65 -7.25
CA TYR A 59 1.70 -11.59 -8.49
C TYR A 59 0.37 -12.32 -8.35
N SER A 60 -0.64 -11.89 -9.10
CA SER A 60 -1.90 -12.60 -9.26
C SER A 60 -2.41 -12.40 -10.68
N GLY A 61 -3.37 -13.22 -11.08
CA GLY A 61 -3.87 -13.25 -12.44
C GLY A 61 -4.85 -14.42 -12.58
N PRO A 62 -5.43 -14.60 -13.77
CA PRO A 62 -6.24 -15.77 -14.04
C PRO A 62 -5.37 -17.04 -14.06
N GLU A 63 -5.99 -18.20 -13.84
CA GLU A 63 -5.30 -19.50 -13.80
C GLU A 63 -4.61 -19.86 -15.12
N ASP A 64 -5.11 -19.32 -16.24
CA ASP A 64 -4.51 -19.47 -17.57
C ASP A 64 -3.25 -18.60 -17.78
N GLY A 65 -2.90 -17.74 -16.81
CA GLY A 65 -1.72 -16.88 -16.86
C GLY A 65 -1.81 -15.75 -17.91
N SER A 66 -2.96 -15.52 -18.52
CA SER A 66 -3.14 -14.56 -19.63
C SER A 66 -2.86 -13.11 -19.25
N ALA A 67 -3.04 -12.75 -17.98
CA ALA A 67 -2.76 -11.41 -17.45
C ALA A 67 -2.24 -11.51 -16.01
N ILE A 68 -0.92 -11.46 -15.85
CA ILE A 68 -0.27 -11.44 -14.54
C ILE A 68 -0.07 -9.99 -14.11
N ILE A 69 -0.61 -9.64 -12.94
CA ILE A 69 -0.48 -8.34 -12.31
C ILE A 69 0.32 -8.45 -11.02
N GLU A 70 1.19 -7.49 -10.75
CA GLU A 70 1.82 -7.36 -9.45
C GLU A 70 0.81 -6.78 -8.45
N ILE A 71 0.67 -7.44 -7.29
CA ILE A 71 -0.11 -6.93 -6.16
C ILE A 71 0.80 -5.97 -5.37
N PRO A 72 0.47 -4.67 -5.29
CA PRO A 72 1.26 -3.72 -4.52
C PRO A 72 1.19 -4.06 -3.03
N GLN A 73 2.29 -4.54 -2.45
CA GLN A 73 2.30 -5.02 -1.06
C GLN A 73 2.09 -3.93 -0.02
N ASN A 74 2.43 -2.69 -0.39
CA ASN A 74 2.13 -1.50 0.41
C ASN A 74 0.63 -1.30 0.63
N LEU A 75 -0.26 -1.91 -0.17
CA LEU A 75 -1.71 -1.84 0.06
C LEU A 75 -2.12 -2.52 1.36
N LEU A 76 -1.57 -3.70 1.66
CA LEU A 76 -1.88 -4.44 2.89
C LEU A 76 -1.38 -3.70 4.14
N GLU A 77 -0.24 -3.02 4.03
CA GLU A 77 0.33 -2.20 5.09
C GLU A 77 -0.35 -0.82 5.21
N SER A 78 -0.98 -0.35 4.13
CA SER A 78 -1.64 0.97 4.08
C SER A 78 -2.98 1.04 4.81
N ALA A 79 -3.42 -0.05 5.46
CA ALA A 79 -4.65 -0.16 6.25
C ALA A 79 -4.73 0.77 7.48
N SER A 80 -3.77 1.69 7.64
CA SER A 80 -3.84 2.72 8.67
C SER A 80 -4.89 3.77 8.29
N CYS A 81 -5.91 3.93 9.15
CA CYS A 81 -7.00 4.90 8.96
C CYS A 81 -6.46 6.27 8.55
N TYR A 82 -7.05 6.82 7.48
CA TYR A 82 -6.81 8.18 7.05
C TYR A 82 -7.72 9.11 7.84
N THR A 83 -7.17 10.20 8.36
CA THR A 83 -8.00 11.21 9.01
C THR A 83 -8.79 11.99 7.97
N GLU A 84 -9.91 12.57 8.36
CA GLU A 84 -10.72 13.45 7.51
C GLU A 84 -9.85 14.55 6.86
N ASN A 85 -8.99 15.18 7.65
CA ASN A 85 -8.03 16.17 7.19
C ASN A 85 -7.06 15.64 6.11
N GLN A 86 -6.65 14.37 6.21
CA GLN A 86 -5.80 13.74 5.20
C GLN A 86 -6.57 13.47 3.91
N LEU A 87 -7.80 12.98 4.01
CA LEU A 87 -8.66 12.68 2.86
C LEU A 87 -9.04 13.96 2.10
N GLN A 88 -9.38 15.03 2.82
CA GLN A 88 -9.62 16.35 2.23
C GLN A 88 -8.39 16.90 1.51
N LEU A 89 -7.19 16.72 2.08
CA LEU A 89 -5.95 17.14 1.44
C LEU A 89 -5.67 16.34 0.15
N LEU A 90 -5.93 15.03 0.17
CA LEU A 90 -5.82 14.18 -1.03
C LEU A 90 -6.86 14.60 -2.08
N ALA A 91 -8.10 14.91 -1.69
CA ALA A 91 -9.14 15.37 -2.60
C ALA A 91 -8.76 16.69 -3.29
N LYS A 92 -8.23 17.66 -2.52
CA LYS A 92 -7.70 18.91 -3.07
C LYS A 92 -6.53 18.65 -4.02
N LEU A 93 -5.63 17.71 -3.69
CA LEU A 93 -4.52 17.35 -4.56
C LEU A 93 -5.00 16.68 -5.86
N LEU A 94 -6.10 15.92 -5.83
CA LEU A 94 -6.72 15.34 -7.02
C LEU A 94 -7.21 16.44 -7.99
N GLU A 95 -7.85 17.48 -7.46
CA GLU A 95 -8.37 18.60 -8.26
C GLU A 95 -7.25 19.42 -8.91
N LEU A 96 -6.14 19.62 -8.19
CA LEU A 96 -4.97 20.35 -8.70
C LEU A 96 -4.10 19.51 -9.66
N GLY A 97 -4.23 18.19 -9.62
CA GLY A 97 -3.39 17.24 -10.36
C GLY A 97 -1.97 17.13 -9.79
N GLU A 98 -1.23 18.23 -9.79
CA GLU A 98 0.10 18.39 -9.20
C GLU A 98 0.15 19.67 -8.36
N ALA A 99 0.74 19.62 -7.17
CA ALA A 99 0.77 20.78 -6.28
C ALA A 99 2.08 20.91 -5.51
N THR A 100 2.46 22.15 -5.21
CA THR A 100 3.51 22.47 -4.24
C THR A 100 2.94 22.59 -2.82
N LEU A 101 3.79 22.62 -1.79
CA LEU A 101 3.35 22.88 -0.42
C LEU A 101 2.55 24.19 -0.29
N ASN A 102 2.97 25.23 -0.99
CA ASN A 102 2.32 26.54 -0.92
C ASN A 102 0.89 26.51 -1.50
N SER A 103 0.67 25.76 -2.59
CA SER A 103 -0.67 25.58 -3.16
C SER A 103 -1.56 24.65 -2.31
N LEU A 104 -0.94 23.71 -1.58
CA LEU A 104 -1.67 22.80 -0.71
C LEU A 104 -2.09 23.45 0.61
N ALA A 105 -1.26 24.34 1.16
CA ALA A 105 -1.59 25.11 2.35
C ALA A 105 -2.95 25.82 2.17
N GLN A 106 -3.84 25.64 3.14
CA GLN A 106 -5.15 26.28 3.18
C GLN A 106 -5.11 27.46 4.16
N VAL A 107 -6.02 28.41 3.98
CA VAL A 107 -6.27 29.49 4.95
C VAL A 107 -6.58 28.84 6.30
N GLY A 108 -5.75 29.13 7.32
CA GLY A 108 -5.88 28.58 8.68
C GLY A 108 -5.00 27.36 9.01
N LYS A 109 -4.26 26.77 8.05
CA LYS A 109 -3.26 25.72 8.32
C LYS A 109 -1.85 26.21 7.97
N SER A 110 -0.91 26.08 8.92
CA SER A 110 0.48 26.45 8.67
C SER A 110 1.13 25.56 7.61
N ILE A 111 2.11 26.11 6.89
CA ILE A 111 2.89 25.36 5.89
C ILE A 111 3.55 24.14 6.53
N ASP A 112 4.05 24.25 7.76
CA ASP A 112 4.67 23.13 8.48
C ASP A 112 3.68 22.03 8.84
N SER A 113 2.44 22.37 9.20
CA SER A 113 1.39 21.38 9.46
C SER A 113 1.00 20.63 8.18
N THR A 114 0.93 21.34 7.06
CA THR A 114 0.66 20.77 5.73
C THR A 114 1.82 19.87 5.30
N ARG A 115 3.07 20.29 5.56
CA ARG A 115 4.28 19.49 5.30
C ARG A 115 4.27 18.18 6.09
N LYS A 116 4.02 18.23 7.40
CA LYS A 116 3.93 17.01 8.23
C LYS A 116 2.84 16.06 7.73
N THR A 117 1.70 16.60 7.28
CA THR A 117 0.60 15.79 6.74
C THR A 117 0.98 15.16 5.40
N ILE A 118 1.54 15.92 4.46
CA ILE A 118 1.93 15.39 3.15
C ILE A 118 3.06 14.37 3.27
N ASP A 119 4.03 14.60 4.16
CA ASP A 119 5.13 13.64 4.38
C ASP A 119 4.61 12.31 4.96
N LYS A 120 3.57 12.34 5.81
CA LYS A 120 2.89 11.12 6.25
C LYS A 120 2.19 10.42 5.10
N LEU A 121 1.52 11.16 4.21
CA LEU A 121 0.84 10.59 3.04
C LEU A 121 1.83 10.01 2.02
N VAL A 122 3.01 10.61 1.88
CA VAL A 122 4.12 10.06 1.08
C VAL A 122 4.62 8.76 1.70
N LYS A 123 4.86 8.72 3.01
CA LYS A 123 5.25 7.48 3.71
C LYS A 123 4.21 6.36 3.58
N LYS A 124 2.93 6.72 3.54
CA LYS A 124 1.82 5.77 3.30
C LYS A 124 1.67 5.34 1.83
N GLY A 125 2.44 5.91 0.90
CA GLY A 125 2.37 5.60 -0.53
C GLY A 125 1.15 6.18 -1.26
N ALA A 126 0.37 7.06 -0.63
CA ALA A 126 -0.78 7.71 -1.25
C ALA A 126 -0.38 8.92 -2.13
N VAL A 127 0.83 9.45 -1.91
CA VAL A 127 1.36 10.62 -2.60
C VAL A 127 2.80 10.35 -3.03
N GLU A 128 3.13 10.70 -4.26
CA GLU A 128 4.50 10.77 -4.75
C GLU A 128 5.06 12.18 -4.57
N LYS A 129 6.35 12.25 -4.22
CA LYS A 129 7.11 13.48 -4.08
C LYS A 129 8.21 13.50 -5.14
N SER A 130 8.22 14.50 -6.01
CA SER A 130 9.24 14.69 -7.04
C SER A 130 9.88 16.06 -6.94
N SER A 131 11.13 16.17 -7.42
CA SER A 131 11.81 17.45 -7.55
C SER A 131 11.72 17.92 -8.99
N ARG A 132 11.21 19.14 -9.19
CA ARG A 132 11.15 19.78 -10.50
C ARG A 132 11.93 21.09 -10.42
N GLY A 133 13.21 21.01 -10.75
CA GLY A 133 14.17 22.10 -10.56
C GLY A 133 14.36 22.44 -9.08
N ARG A 134 14.07 23.68 -8.68
CA ARG A 134 14.16 24.14 -7.28
C ARG A 134 12.90 23.87 -6.45
N LYS A 135 11.83 23.35 -7.06
CA LYS A 135 10.53 23.17 -6.40
C LYS A 135 10.25 21.69 -6.16
N THR A 136 9.75 21.39 -4.96
CA THR A 136 9.15 20.09 -4.65
C THR A 136 7.70 20.08 -5.07
N VAL A 137 7.31 19.07 -5.84
CA VAL A 137 5.95 18.85 -6.34
C VAL A 137 5.43 17.54 -5.78
N TYR A 138 4.15 17.52 -5.48
CA TYR A 138 3.43 16.37 -4.95
C TYR A 138 2.32 15.99 -5.93
N ARG A 139 2.11 14.68 -6.10
CA ARG A 139 1.06 14.11 -6.98
C ARG A 139 0.46 12.88 -6.32
N LEU A 140 -0.83 12.62 -6.58
CA LEU A 140 -1.45 11.37 -6.12
C LEU A 140 -0.92 10.16 -6.88
N THR A 141 -0.66 9.09 -6.14
CA THR A 141 -0.49 7.73 -6.69
C THR A 141 -1.84 7.13 -7.06
N GLU A 142 -1.86 5.97 -7.71
CA GLU A 142 -3.11 5.24 -7.96
C GLU A 142 -3.85 4.85 -6.66
N LEU A 143 -3.10 4.52 -5.61
CA LEU A 143 -3.65 4.34 -4.26
C LEU A 143 -4.31 5.64 -3.77
N GLY A 144 -3.61 6.77 -3.86
CA GLY A 144 -4.17 8.07 -3.48
C GLY A 144 -5.47 8.41 -4.20
N LYS A 145 -5.55 8.14 -5.51
CA LYS A 145 -6.76 8.33 -6.30
C LYS A 145 -7.90 7.40 -5.87
N ALA A 146 -7.59 6.12 -5.63
CA ALA A 146 -8.57 5.14 -5.16
C ALA A 146 -9.17 5.55 -3.80
N LEU A 147 -8.34 6.03 -2.87
CA LEU A 147 -8.77 6.53 -1.56
C LEU A 147 -9.73 7.72 -1.69
N VAL A 148 -9.42 8.70 -2.54
CA VAL A 148 -10.30 9.87 -2.75
C VAL A 148 -11.63 9.46 -3.37
N ARG A 149 -11.63 8.53 -4.34
CA ARG A 149 -12.86 8.00 -4.93
C ARG A 149 -13.74 7.30 -3.88
N ALA A 150 -13.14 6.46 -3.05
CA ALA A 150 -13.85 5.78 -1.97
C ALA A 150 -14.41 6.77 -0.94
N TYR A 151 -13.60 7.75 -0.52
CA TYR A 151 -14.03 8.80 0.42
C TYR A 151 -15.22 9.61 -0.11
N ARG A 152 -15.18 10.07 -1.37
CA ARG A 152 -16.29 10.80 -2.00
C ARG A 152 -17.56 9.97 -2.20
N ALA A 153 -17.47 8.65 -2.17
CA ALA A 153 -18.63 7.77 -2.25
C ALA A 153 -19.28 7.53 -0.87
N LEU A 154 -18.56 7.84 0.22
CA LEU A 154 -19.00 7.65 1.60
C LEU A 154 -19.59 8.93 2.24
N VAL A 155 -19.28 10.10 1.67
CA VAL A 155 -19.69 11.44 2.15
C VAL A 155 -20.47 12.13 1.05
#